data_AF-A0A9D7PUQ7-F1
#
_entry.id   AF-A0A9D7PUQ7-F1
#
_cell.length_a   1.000
_cell.length_b   1.000
_cell.length_c   1.000
_cell.angle_alpha   90.00
_cell.angle_beta   90.00
_cell.angle_gamma   90.00
#
_symmetry.space_group_name_H-M   'P 1'
#
loop_
_entity.id
_entity.type
_entity.pdbx_description
1 polymer ?
#
loop_
_entity_poly.entity_id
_entity_poly.type
_entity_poly.pdbx_seq_one_letter_code
_entity_poly.pdbx_strand_id
1 'polypeptide(L)'
;MASNQLVFPSTETVNKLIEELNGIKWEIYQGGDIYEHMEQLEKKFFSRLPFMSTYLKKTPVNFTFPIKFYRVRPFSKIINDRLICEYSYPIPKFTTENGRANFINHPVFYASDHPVVALLEYIQKVDDIESFKDKEFIISKWEIKSPGEYLFAPFFNSNLTSHNIFTKLAEFTKEEFEALGNTVTDDEYNALKLMNNYLAELFLVDDKRCISSYLAHKNIYDNPIGHCFIIYASKMVEYHGNNYAFHPNFVDTQMELKHIYKIKIDNISKDGHKFQIMNTMTSKFGVNIKGIINWVEIENNLDNFNAAYRNDFGNEIKFRTKDNN
;
A
#
# COMPACT_ATOMS: atom_id res chain seq x y z
N MET A 1 -14.21 29.60 -26.67
CA MET A 1 -14.04 28.15 -26.86
C MET A 1 -15.22 27.50 -26.18
N ALA A 2 -16.00 26.66 -26.88
CA ALA A 2 -17.09 25.95 -26.23
C ALA A 2 -16.49 25.02 -25.18
N SER A 3 -16.89 25.15 -23.91
CA SER A 3 -16.53 24.15 -22.91
C SER A 3 -17.17 22.84 -23.36
N ASN A 4 -16.37 21.85 -23.74
CA ASN A 4 -16.87 20.48 -23.88
C ASN A 4 -17.35 20.07 -22.50
N GLN A 5 -18.66 20.16 -22.27
CA GLN A 5 -19.28 19.74 -21.04
C GLN A 5 -19.01 18.24 -20.91
N LEU A 6 -18.34 17.85 -19.83
CA LEU A 6 -18.10 16.44 -19.53
C LEU A 6 -19.46 15.75 -19.36
N VAL A 7 -19.65 14.65 -20.08
CA VAL A 7 -20.85 13.80 -19.95
C VAL A 7 -20.49 12.66 -19.00
N PHE A 8 -21.20 12.58 -17.88
CA PHE A 8 -21.05 11.50 -16.90
C PHE A 8 -22.03 10.38 -17.22
N PRO A 9 -21.66 9.10 -16.99
CA PRO A 9 -22.57 8.00 -17.25
C PRO A 9 -23.63 7.86 -16.16
N SER A 10 -24.74 7.20 -16.49
CA SER A 10 -25.70 6.70 -15.52
C SER A 10 -25.16 5.50 -14.74
N THR A 11 -25.79 5.18 -13.60
CA THR A 11 -25.47 3.97 -12.83
C THR A 11 -25.67 2.70 -13.65
N GLU A 12 -26.72 2.66 -14.49
CA GLU A 12 -26.97 1.54 -15.40
C GLU A 12 -25.81 1.34 -16.39
N THR A 13 -25.30 2.44 -16.97
CA THR A 13 -24.17 2.39 -17.91
C THR A 13 -22.92 1.86 -17.22
N VAL A 14 -22.63 2.34 -16.01
CA VAL A 14 -21.47 1.87 -15.23
C VAL A 14 -21.58 0.38 -14.85
N ASN A 15 -22.77 -0.10 -14.49
CA ASN A 15 -22.97 -1.53 -14.22
C ASN A 15 -22.67 -2.41 -15.43
N LYS A 16 -23.22 -2.06 -16.61
CA LYS A 16 -22.94 -2.79 -17.86
C LYS A 16 -21.44 -2.79 -18.18
N LEU A 17 -20.79 -1.65 -18.00
CA LEU A 17 -19.35 -1.53 -18.19
C LEU A 17 -18.55 -2.42 -17.23
N ILE A 18 -18.92 -2.48 -15.95
CA ILE A 18 -18.28 -3.36 -14.97
C ILE A 18 -18.46 -4.83 -15.37
N GLU A 19 -19.65 -5.24 -15.80
CA GLU A 19 -19.91 -6.59 -16.31
C GLU A 19 -19.02 -6.91 -17.52
N GLU A 20 -18.90 -6.00 -18.49
CA GLU A 20 -18.01 -6.14 -19.63
C GLU A 20 -16.54 -6.28 -19.20
N LEU A 21 -16.06 -5.41 -18.33
CA LEU A 21 -14.67 -5.43 -17.83
C LEU A 21 -14.35 -6.72 -17.06
N ASN A 22 -15.32 -7.24 -16.32
CA ASN A 22 -15.22 -8.52 -15.61
C ASN A 22 -15.20 -9.73 -16.56
N GLY A 23 -15.84 -9.61 -17.73
CA GLY A 23 -15.83 -10.63 -18.78
C GLY A 23 -14.54 -10.68 -19.61
N ILE A 24 -13.68 -9.67 -19.51
CA ILE A 24 -12.43 -9.61 -20.27
C ILE A 24 -11.37 -10.51 -19.64
N LYS A 25 -10.74 -11.35 -20.47
CA LYS A 25 -9.51 -12.05 -20.11
C LYS A 25 -8.32 -11.11 -20.26
N TRP A 26 -7.82 -10.60 -19.13
CA TRP A 26 -6.67 -9.70 -19.09
C TRP A 26 -5.36 -10.47 -19.26
N GLU A 27 -4.50 -9.99 -20.15
CA GLU A 27 -3.19 -10.58 -20.40
C GLU A 27 -2.22 -10.18 -19.28
N ILE A 28 -1.62 -11.17 -18.63
CA ILE A 28 -0.62 -10.94 -17.59
C ILE A 28 0.69 -10.52 -18.27
N TYR A 29 1.24 -9.37 -17.87
CA TYR A 29 2.54 -8.90 -18.37
C TYR A 29 3.65 -9.93 -18.12
N GLN A 30 4.47 -10.21 -19.14
CA GLN A 30 5.54 -11.22 -19.10
C GLN A 30 6.95 -10.62 -19.19
N GLY A 31 7.13 -9.31 -18.94
CA GLY A 31 8.44 -8.66 -18.95
C GLY A 31 8.94 -8.22 -20.33
N GLY A 32 8.03 -7.95 -21.28
CA GLY A 32 8.33 -7.42 -22.61
C GLY A 32 8.52 -5.90 -22.65
N ASP A 33 8.04 -5.24 -23.71
CA ASP A 33 7.97 -3.78 -23.76
C ASP A 33 6.80 -3.29 -22.89
N ILE A 34 7.12 -2.54 -21.84
CA ILE A 34 6.10 -2.02 -20.92
C ILE A 34 5.21 -0.98 -21.60
N TYR A 35 5.72 -0.15 -22.50
CA TYR A 35 4.95 0.92 -23.14
C TYR A 35 3.93 0.33 -24.10
N GLU A 36 4.33 -0.67 -24.89
CA GLU A 36 3.40 -1.39 -25.77
C GLU A 36 2.31 -2.08 -24.95
N HIS A 37 2.69 -2.73 -23.83
CA HIS A 37 1.71 -3.38 -22.95
C HIS A 37 0.74 -2.37 -22.33
N MET A 38 1.23 -1.23 -21.84
CA MET A 38 0.42 -0.16 -21.28
C MET A 38 -0.53 0.43 -22.32
N GLU A 39 -0.09 0.66 -23.55
CA GLU A 39 -0.94 1.15 -24.65
C GLU A 39 -2.04 0.14 -25.00
N GLN A 40 -1.73 -1.16 -25.06
CA GLN A 40 -2.72 -2.20 -25.33
C GLN A 40 -3.77 -2.28 -24.22
N LEU A 41 -3.35 -2.22 -22.96
CA LEU A 41 -4.27 -2.18 -21.81
C LEU A 41 -5.09 -0.90 -21.81
N GLU A 42 -4.47 0.26 -22.04
CA GLU A 42 -5.15 1.55 -22.11
C GLU A 42 -6.22 1.53 -23.20
N LYS A 43 -5.89 1.06 -24.41
CA LYS A 43 -6.86 0.93 -25.50
C LYS A 43 -8.01 0.00 -25.13
N LYS A 44 -7.73 -1.16 -24.51
CA LYS A 44 -8.79 -2.11 -24.07
C LYS A 44 -9.67 -1.50 -22.97
N PHE A 45 -9.06 -0.80 -22.02
CA PHE A 45 -9.72 -0.25 -20.84
C PHE A 45 -10.51 1.02 -21.18
N PHE A 46 -9.87 2.03 -21.80
CA PHE A 46 -10.46 3.33 -22.10
C PHE A 46 -11.40 3.35 -23.31
N SER A 47 -11.29 2.37 -24.22
CA SER A 47 -12.35 2.19 -25.24
C SER A 47 -13.71 1.86 -24.62
N ARG A 48 -13.74 1.44 -23.35
CA ARG A 48 -14.94 1.07 -22.61
C ARG A 48 -15.21 2.02 -21.44
N LEU A 49 -14.16 2.52 -20.80
CA LEU A 49 -14.21 3.48 -19.70
C LEU A 49 -13.67 4.85 -20.16
N PRO A 50 -14.52 5.75 -20.70
CA PRO A 50 -14.05 7.04 -21.21
C PRO A 50 -13.61 8.03 -20.12
N PHE A 51 -13.83 7.72 -18.84
CA PHE A 51 -13.43 8.56 -17.71
C PHE A 51 -12.92 7.68 -16.56
N MET A 52 -11.81 8.04 -15.92
CA MET A 52 -11.41 7.42 -14.64
C MET A 52 -11.88 8.29 -13.48
N SER A 53 -12.53 7.67 -12.50
CA SER A 53 -13.00 8.35 -11.30
C SER A 53 -11.96 8.38 -10.17
N THR A 54 -10.79 7.72 -10.31
CA THR A 54 -9.76 7.82 -9.26
C THR A 54 -9.07 9.17 -9.35
N TYR A 55 -9.46 10.09 -8.47
CA TYR A 55 -8.87 11.42 -8.39
C TYR A 55 -7.51 11.34 -7.70
N LEU A 56 -6.48 11.81 -8.40
CA LEU A 56 -5.24 12.21 -7.76
C LEU A 56 -5.56 13.29 -6.72
N LYS A 57 -5.25 13.01 -5.46
CA LYS A 57 -5.37 13.96 -4.36
C LYS A 57 -4.00 14.56 -4.08
N LYS A 58 -3.98 15.84 -3.74
CA LYS A 58 -2.78 16.60 -3.39
C LYS A 58 -2.92 17.08 -1.95
N THR A 59 -1.91 16.88 -1.12
CA THR A 59 -1.90 17.48 0.23
C THR A 59 -1.71 19.00 0.13
N PRO A 60 -2.03 19.76 1.20
CA PRO A 60 -1.59 21.14 1.31
C PRO A 60 -0.07 21.27 1.20
N VAL A 61 0.40 22.47 0.86
CA VAL A 61 1.83 22.82 0.91
C VAL A 61 2.32 22.73 2.36
N ASN A 62 3.54 22.23 2.57
CA ASN A 62 4.15 22.00 3.89
C ASN A 62 3.33 21.06 4.80
N PHE A 63 2.61 20.11 4.21
CA PHE A 63 1.91 19.08 4.96
C PHE A 63 2.89 18.10 5.60
N THR A 64 2.78 17.90 6.91
CA THR A 64 3.49 16.83 7.61
C THR A 64 2.65 15.57 7.53
N PHE A 65 3.14 14.55 6.83
CA PHE A 65 2.43 13.28 6.71
C PHE A 65 2.56 12.48 8.02
N PRO A 66 1.49 12.31 8.82
CA PRO A 66 1.60 11.79 10.19
C PRO A 66 1.66 10.26 10.26
N ILE A 67 1.82 9.60 9.11
CA ILE A 67 1.72 8.14 8.98
C ILE A 67 3.12 7.53 9.00
N LYS A 68 3.26 6.47 9.79
CA LYS A 68 4.43 5.60 9.83
C LYS A 68 4.19 4.45 8.86
N PHE A 69 5.20 4.10 8.09
CA PHE A 69 5.09 3.04 7.07
C PHE A 69 5.90 1.83 7.50
N TYR A 70 5.29 0.65 7.42
CA TYR A 70 5.92 -0.59 7.83
C TYR A 70 6.03 -1.53 6.65
N ARG A 71 7.19 -2.13 6.49
CA ARG A 71 7.44 -3.15 5.48
C ARG A 71 7.96 -4.41 6.14
N VAL A 72 7.46 -5.55 5.68
CA VAL A 72 7.90 -6.86 6.12
C VAL A 72 8.64 -7.60 5.01
N ARG A 73 9.73 -8.26 5.40
CA ARG A 73 10.54 -9.13 4.54
C ARG A 73 11.01 -10.35 5.33
N PRO A 74 11.30 -11.48 4.69
CA PRO A 74 11.90 -12.61 5.38
C PRO A 74 13.38 -12.30 5.65
N PHE A 75 13.87 -12.62 6.85
CA PHE A 75 15.26 -12.38 7.22
C PHE A 75 16.24 -13.11 6.30
N SER A 76 15.86 -14.29 5.79
CA SER A 76 16.67 -15.09 4.86
C SER A 76 16.99 -14.39 3.53
N LYS A 77 16.30 -13.29 3.20
CA LYS A 77 16.58 -12.48 2.01
C LYS A 77 17.49 -11.28 2.28
N ILE A 78 17.93 -11.07 3.52
CA ILE A 78 18.86 -10.00 3.90
C ILE A 78 20.29 -10.53 3.76
N ILE A 79 21.08 -9.92 2.86
CA ILE A 79 22.47 -10.32 2.63
C ILE A 79 23.42 -9.46 3.46
N ASN A 80 23.20 -8.14 3.46
CA ASN A 80 23.99 -7.19 4.24
C ASN A 80 23.09 -6.34 5.15
N ASP A 81 22.97 -6.75 6.40
CA ASP A 81 22.08 -6.11 7.38
C ASP A 81 22.43 -4.65 7.73
N ARG A 82 23.52 -4.10 7.18
CA ARG A 82 23.92 -2.69 7.33
C ARG A 82 23.50 -1.78 6.16
N LEU A 83 22.94 -2.33 5.08
CA LEU A 83 22.51 -1.54 3.91
C LEU A 83 21.01 -1.23 3.97
N ILE A 84 20.65 0.04 3.76
CA ILE A 84 19.25 0.49 3.74
C ILE A 84 18.43 -0.22 2.64
N CYS A 85 19.03 -0.46 1.48
CA CYS A 85 18.35 -1.07 0.33
C CYS A 85 17.83 -2.48 0.62
N GLU A 86 18.39 -3.20 1.58
CA GLU A 86 17.95 -4.53 2.01
C GLU A 86 16.56 -4.50 2.67
N TYR A 87 16.19 -3.35 3.22
CA TYR A 87 14.91 -3.09 3.88
C TYR A 87 13.93 -2.30 3.00
N SER A 88 14.38 -1.88 1.82
CA SER A 88 13.61 -1.07 0.87
C SER A 88 12.95 -1.95 -0.21
N TYR A 89 12.65 -1.36 -1.37
CA TYR A 89 12.14 -2.01 -2.57
C TYR A 89 13.20 -2.89 -3.27
N PRO A 90 12.80 -3.95 -3.99
CA PRO A 90 13.75 -4.78 -4.73
C PRO A 90 14.31 -4.01 -5.93
N ILE A 91 15.54 -4.30 -6.33
CA ILE A 91 16.06 -3.79 -7.60
C ILE A 91 15.27 -4.38 -8.79
N PRO A 92 15.18 -3.68 -9.93
CA PRO A 92 14.36 -4.09 -11.08
C PRO A 92 14.47 -5.57 -11.45
N LYS A 93 15.69 -6.09 -11.62
CA LYS A 93 15.93 -7.50 -12.00
C LYS A 93 15.42 -8.55 -11.00
N PHE A 94 15.09 -8.15 -9.77
CA PHE A 94 14.53 -9.03 -8.74
C PHE A 94 13.01 -8.89 -8.59
N THR A 95 12.40 -7.97 -9.34
CA THR A 95 10.95 -7.87 -9.49
C THR A 95 10.51 -8.84 -10.58
N THR A 96 10.43 -10.12 -10.23
CA THR A 96 10.18 -11.22 -11.19
C THR A 96 8.70 -11.55 -11.37
N GLU A 97 7.82 -10.89 -10.62
CA GLU A 97 6.37 -11.13 -10.66
C GLU A 97 5.57 -9.83 -10.68
N ASN A 98 4.37 -9.90 -11.25
CA ASN A 98 3.40 -8.81 -11.17
C ASN A 98 2.72 -8.86 -9.79
N GLY A 99 2.75 -7.73 -9.10
CA GLY A 99 2.06 -7.55 -7.82
C GLY A 99 0.69 -6.90 -7.99
N ARG A 100 0.18 -6.30 -6.92
CA ARG A 100 -1.02 -5.45 -7.01
C ARG A 100 -0.71 -4.10 -7.63
N ALA A 101 0.52 -3.62 -7.44
CA ALA A 101 0.95 -2.27 -7.77
C ALA A 101 2.24 -2.21 -8.58
N ASN A 102 2.69 -3.33 -9.14
CA ASN A 102 3.95 -3.38 -9.88
C ASN A 102 3.88 -4.40 -11.02
N PHE A 103 4.57 -4.07 -12.10
CA PHE A 103 4.90 -5.02 -13.16
C PHE A 103 6.29 -5.64 -12.92
N ILE A 104 6.57 -6.76 -13.60
CA ILE A 104 7.92 -7.33 -13.70
C ILE A 104 8.91 -6.23 -14.12
N ASN A 105 10.09 -6.17 -13.50
CA ASN A 105 11.13 -5.15 -13.68
C ASN A 105 10.77 -3.70 -13.27
N HIS A 106 9.56 -3.44 -12.74
CA HIS A 106 9.13 -2.10 -12.31
C HIS A 106 8.81 -2.10 -10.80
N PRO A 107 9.83 -2.12 -9.93
CA PRO A 107 9.64 -2.31 -8.49
C PRO A 107 8.83 -1.17 -7.87
N VAL A 108 8.15 -1.48 -6.76
CA VAL A 108 7.58 -0.46 -5.87
C VAL A 108 7.97 -0.77 -4.44
N PHE A 109 7.97 0.27 -3.61
CA PHE A 109 8.07 0.08 -2.17
C PHE A 109 6.69 -0.17 -1.59
N TYR A 110 6.36 -1.44 -1.35
CA TYR A 110 5.18 -1.83 -0.59
C TYR A 110 5.40 -1.60 0.90
N ALA A 111 4.40 -0.98 1.54
CA ALA A 111 4.32 -0.83 2.98
C ALA A 111 2.84 -0.78 3.44
N SER A 112 2.64 -0.81 4.75
CA SER A 112 1.34 -0.58 5.38
C SER A 112 1.45 0.51 6.46
N ASP A 113 0.34 1.11 6.85
CA ASP A 113 0.28 2.11 7.93
C ASP A 113 0.44 1.52 9.34
N HIS A 114 0.43 0.20 9.46
CA HIS A 114 0.56 -0.50 10.72
C HIS A 114 1.44 -1.76 10.59
N PRO A 115 2.30 -2.09 11.59
CA PRO A 115 3.20 -3.23 11.50
C PRO A 115 2.47 -4.57 11.44
N VAL A 116 1.34 -4.70 12.16
CA VAL A 116 0.49 -5.90 12.11
C VAL A 116 -0.04 -6.10 10.69
N VAL A 117 -0.54 -5.04 10.06
CA VAL A 117 -1.07 -5.08 8.68
C VAL A 117 0.01 -5.51 7.71
N ALA A 118 1.19 -4.91 7.79
CA ALA A 118 2.33 -5.26 6.95
C ALA A 118 2.75 -6.73 7.11
N LEU A 119 2.69 -7.26 8.33
CA LEU A 119 3.00 -8.67 8.61
C LEU A 119 1.95 -9.61 8.00
N LEU A 120 0.67 -9.32 8.19
CA LEU A 120 -0.42 -10.15 7.68
C LEU A 120 -0.50 -10.12 6.15
N GLU A 121 -0.24 -8.97 5.52
CA GLU A 121 -0.14 -8.84 4.05
C GLU A 121 1.05 -9.59 3.45
N TYR A 122 2.13 -9.76 4.22
CA TYR A 122 3.26 -10.60 3.81
C TYR A 122 2.93 -12.09 3.96
N ILE A 123 2.34 -12.49 5.09
CA ILE A 123 2.03 -13.91 5.38
C ILE A 123 0.89 -14.44 4.50
N GLN A 124 -0.18 -13.65 4.35
CA GLN A 124 -1.42 -13.92 3.60
C GLN A 124 -2.24 -15.14 4.09
N LYS A 125 -1.59 -16.20 4.56
CA LYS A 125 -2.20 -17.46 5.02
C LYS A 125 -2.09 -17.58 6.54
N VAL A 126 -2.79 -16.70 7.24
CA VAL A 126 -2.75 -16.63 8.71
C VAL A 126 -3.26 -17.91 9.40
N ASP A 127 -4.11 -18.67 8.73
CA ASP A 127 -4.64 -19.95 9.22
C ASP A 127 -3.65 -21.12 9.01
N ASP A 128 -2.62 -20.93 8.18
CA ASP A 128 -1.56 -21.91 7.93
C ASP A 128 -0.35 -21.59 8.81
N ILE A 129 -0.42 -21.98 10.09
CA ILE A 129 0.62 -21.69 11.09
C ILE A 129 2.00 -22.15 10.62
N GLU A 130 2.10 -23.34 10.02
CA GLU A 130 3.37 -23.91 9.55
C GLU A 130 4.01 -23.07 8.42
N SER A 131 3.21 -22.23 7.72
CA SER A 131 3.73 -21.32 6.71
C SER A 131 4.57 -20.17 7.28
N PHE A 132 4.43 -19.83 8.57
CA PHE A 132 5.14 -18.70 9.18
C PHE A 132 5.80 -19.02 10.52
N LYS A 133 5.37 -20.08 11.20
CA LYS A 133 5.94 -20.50 12.47
C LYS A 133 7.42 -20.77 12.31
N ASP A 134 8.16 -20.34 13.33
CA ASP A 134 9.60 -20.44 13.41
C ASP A 134 10.42 -19.67 12.36
N LYS A 135 9.75 -18.98 11.41
CA LYS A 135 10.43 -18.14 10.42
C LYS A 135 10.77 -16.78 11.03
N GLU A 136 11.94 -16.28 10.64
CA GLU A 136 12.39 -14.95 11.03
C GLU A 136 11.99 -13.92 9.98
N PHE A 137 11.38 -12.84 10.44
CA PHE A 137 10.94 -11.72 9.64
C PHE A 137 11.65 -10.45 10.10
N ILE A 138 11.86 -9.55 9.16
CA ILE A 138 12.24 -8.17 9.42
C ILE A 138 11.03 -7.29 9.23
N ILE A 139 10.72 -6.48 10.24
CA ILE A 139 9.80 -5.35 10.14
C ILE A 139 10.62 -4.07 10.15
N SER A 140 10.63 -3.34 9.05
CA SER A 140 11.27 -2.04 8.93
C SER A 140 10.25 -0.92 8.99
N LYS A 141 10.51 0.11 9.81
CA LYS A 141 9.70 1.32 9.90
C LYS A 141 10.31 2.45 9.09
N TRP A 142 9.49 3.13 8.32
CA TRP A 142 9.82 4.25 7.47
C TRP A 142 8.92 5.45 7.75
N GLU A 143 9.46 6.65 7.56
CA GLU A 143 8.73 7.92 7.69
C GLU A 143 9.07 8.83 6.50
N ILE A 144 8.18 9.77 6.16
CA ILE A 144 8.49 10.83 5.19
C ILE A 144 9.31 11.92 5.91
N LYS A 145 10.48 12.26 5.37
CA LYS A 145 11.53 13.07 6.03
C LYS A 145 11.12 14.49 6.40
N SER A 146 10.26 15.11 5.60
CA SER A 146 10.03 16.55 5.69
C SER A 146 8.58 16.90 5.41
N PRO A 147 8.07 18.03 5.93
CA PRO A 147 6.81 18.57 5.46
C PRO A 147 6.92 18.93 3.97
N GLY A 148 5.85 18.73 3.22
CA GLY A 148 5.88 18.93 1.79
C GLY A 148 4.52 18.87 1.15
N GLU A 149 4.51 18.87 -0.17
CA GLU A 149 3.31 18.67 -0.95
C GLU A 149 3.38 17.29 -1.61
N TYR A 150 2.37 16.47 -1.36
CA TYR A 150 2.36 15.06 -1.74
C TYR A 150 1.19 14.76 -2.64
N LEU A 151 1.46 14.02 -3.72
CA LEU A 151 0.46 13.52 -4.66
C LEU A 151 0.19 12.05 -4.35
N PHE A 152 -1.08 11.68 -4.24
CA PHE A 152 -1.45 10.29 -4.00
C PHE A 152 -2.76 9.91 -4.70
N ALA A 153 -2.88 8.62 -5.04
CA ALA A 153 -4.07 8.05 -5.66
C ALA A 153 -4.77 7.11 -4.64
N PRO A 154 -5.90 7.53 -4.05
CA PRO A 154 -6.65 6.69 -3.12
C PRO A 154 -7.54 5.69 -3.87
N PHE A 155 -7.36 4.41 -3.59
CA PHE A 155 -8.19 3.30 -4.07
C PHE A 155 -8.92 2.68 -2.87
N PHE A 156 -9.86 3.44 -2.31
CA PHE A 156 -10.70 3.01 -1.21
C PHE A 156 -12.08 2.57 -1.71
N ASN A 157 -12.57 1.46 -1.18
CA ASN A 157 -13.96 1.06 -1.37
C ASN A 157 -14.85 1.76 -0.33
N SER A 158 -16.15 1.85 -0.60
CA SER A 158 -17.12 2.39 0.36
C SER A 158 -17.32 1.52 1.60
N ASN A 159 -16.65 0.35 1.67
CA ASN A 159 -16.76 -0.62 2.77
C ASN A 159 -15.64 -0.43 3.81
N LEU A 160 -14.89 0.69 3.77
CA LEU A 160 -13.97 1.03 4.85
C LEU A 160 -14.73 1.07 6.18
N THR A 161 -14.14 0.46 7.20
CA THR A 161 -14.73 0.45 8.54
C THR A 161 -14.58 1.82 9.19
N SER A 162 -15.39 2.12 10.19
CA SER A 162 -15.24 3.37 10.97
C SER A 162 -13.90 3.50 11.71
N HIS A 163 -13.10 2.43 11.78
CA HIS A 163 -11.78 2.44 12.41
C HIS A 163 -10.65 2.81 11.43
N ASN A 164 -10.89 2.75 10.12
CA ASN A 164 -9.88 3.14 9.14
C ASN A 164 -9.69 4.66 9.13
N ILE A 165 -8.43 5.10 9.17
CA ILE A 165 -8.08 6.53 9.21
C ILE A 165 -8.51 7.32 7.96
N PHE A 166 -8.80 6.63 6.85
CA PHE A 166 -9.24 7.25 5.59
C PHE A 166 -10.73 7.11 5.31
N THR A 167 -11.55 6.67 6.26
CA THR A 167 -13.00 6.50 6.03
C THR A 167 -13.66 7.79 5.52
N LYS A 168 -13.32 8.94 6.11
CA LYS A 168 -13.80 10.25 5.63
C LYS A 168 -13.32 10.59 4.22
N LEU A 169 -12.10 10.19 3.87
CA LEU A 169 -11.56 10.40 2.53
C LEU A 169 -12.22 9.46 1.50
N ALA A 170 -12.69 8.30 1.92
CA ALA A 170 -13.41 7.34 1.07
C ALA A 170 -14.90 7.70 0.86
N GLU A 171 -15.48 8.56 1.69
CA GLU A 171 -16.89 8.96 1.58
C GLU A 171 -17.23 9.69 0.27
N PHE A 172 -16.21 10.19 -0.46
CA PHE A 172 -16.28 10.84 -1.78
C PHE A 172 -17.58 11.61 -1.99
N THR A 173 -17.62 12.88 -1.60
CA THR A 173 -18.88 13.64 -1.56
C THR A 173 -19.22 14.31 -2.89
N LYS A 174 -20.51 14.55 -3.12
CA LYS A 174 -21.00 15.23 -4.32
C LYS A 174 -20.47 16.66 -4.40
N GLU A 175 -20.37 17.33 -3.25
CA GLU A 175 -19.88 18.70 -3.13
C GLU A 175 -18.41 18.83 -3.52
N GLU A 176 -17.56 17.85 -3.17
CA GLU A 176 -16.17 17.83 -3.62
C GLU A 176 -16.08 17.75 -5.15
N PHE A 177 -16.99 17.00 -5.78
CA PHE A 177 -17.06 16.86 -7.22
C PHE A 177 -17.57 18.14 -7.89
N GLU A 178 -18.62 18.73 -7.32
CA GLU A 178 -19.22 19.97 -7.81
C GLU A 178 -18.29 21.18 -7.65
N ALA A 179 -17.46 21.18 -6.61
CA ALA A 179 -16.42 22.20 -6.41
C ALA A 179 -15.37 22.23 -7.55
N LEU A 180 -15.25 21.17 -8.35
CA LEU A 180 -14.40 21.13 -9.54
C LEU A 180 -15.06 21.75 -10.78
N GLY A 181 -16.25 22.35 -10.64
CA GLY A 181 -16.98 23.03 -11.71
C GLY A 181 -17.85 22.11 -12.56
N ASN A 182 -18.08 20.87 -12.12
CA ASN A 182 -18.96 19.91 -12.79
C ASN A 182 -20.27 19.77 -12.02
N THR A 183 -21.40 19.98 -12.67
CA THR A 183 -22.71 19.63 -12.09
C THR A 183 -23.06 18.20 -12.45
N VAL A 184 -23.42 17.38 -11.45
CA VAL A 184 -23.87 15.99 -11.67
C VAL A 184 -25.22 15.75 -11.02
N THR A 185 -26.02 14.93 -11.68
CA THR A 185 -27.22 14.34 -11.10
C THR A 185 -26.85 13.34 -10.01
N ASP A 186 -27.82 12.97 -9.16
CA ASP A 186 -27.59 11.94 -8.13
C ASP A 186 -27.25 10.59 -8.75
N ASP A 187 -27.83 10.26 -9.92
CA ASP A 187 -27.52 9.03 -10.64
C ASP A 187 -26.07 9.03 -11.16
N GLU A 188 -25.62 10.11 -11.80
CA GLU A 188 -24.23 10.24 -12.27
C GLU A 188 -23.22 10.19 -11.12
N TYR A 189 -23.54 10.83 -9.99
CA TYR A 189 -22.70 10.76 -8.79
C TYR A 189 -22.63 9.34 -8.22
N ASN A 190 -23.76 8.62 -8.15
CA ASN A 190 -23.76 7.22 -7.74
C ASN A 190 -22.98 6.33 -8.72
N ALA A 191 -23.04 6.62 -10.02
CA ALA A 191 -22.26 5.94 -11.05
C ALA A 191 -20.74 6.15 -10.84
N LEU A 192 -20.31 7.36 -10.50
CA LEU A 192 -18.92 7.67 -10.16
C LEU A 192 -18.44 6.89 -8.93
N LYS A 193 -19.26 6.83 -7.88
CA LYS A 193 -18.96 6.05 -6.66
C LYS A 193 -18.84 4.57 -6.96
N LEU A 194 -19.78 4.03 -7.74
CA LEU A 194 -19.78 2.64 -8.16
C LEU A 194 -18.51 2.27 -8.93
N MET A 195 -18.11 3.11 -9.88
CA MET A 195 -16.86 2.91 -10.63
C MET A 195 -15.63 3.02 -9.72
N ASN A 196 -15.58 4.00 -8.81
CA ASN A 196 -14.46 4.12 -7.87
C ASN A 196 -14.33 2.89 -6.96
N ASN A 197 -15.45 2.37 -6.46
CA ASN A 197 -15.49 1.13 -5.68
C ASN A 197 -14.96 -0.06 -6.49
N TYR A 198 -15.41 -0.20 -7.74
CA TYR A 198 -14.92 -1.24 -8.63
C TYR A 198 -13.40 -1.16 -8.82
N LEU A 199 -12.86 0.04 -9.12
CA LEU A 199 -11.41 0.24 -9.28
C LEU A 199 -10.64 -0.08 -7.99
N ALA A 200 -11.18 0.28 -6.83
CA ALA A 200 -10.58 -0.06 -5.54
C ALA A 200 -10.59 -1.57 -5.27
N GLU A 201 -11.67 -2.27 -5.64
CA GLU A 201 -11.77 -3.73 -5.51
C GLU A 201 -10.74 -4.48 -6.34
N LEU A 202 -10.29 -3.93 -7.48
CA LEU A 202 -9.25 -4.55 -8.29
C LEU A 202 -7.92 -4.71 -7.52
N PHE A 203 -7.65 -3.87 -6.51
CA PHE A 203 -6.48 -4.03 -5.63
C PHE A 203 -6.64 -5.12 -4.57
N LEU A 204 -7.86 -5.64 -4.37
CA LEU A 204 -8.21 -6.61 -3.33
C LEU A 204 -8.36 -8.04 -3.86
N VAL A 205 -8.46 -8.23 -5.18
CA VAL A 205 -8.66 -9.54 -5.81
C VAL A 205 -7.39 -9.98 -6.54
N ASP A 206 -6.85 -11.14 -6.16
CA ASP A 206 -5.55 -11.61 -6.66
C ASP A 206 -5.55 -12.09 -8.13
N ASP A 207 -6.71 -12.45 -8.69
CA ASP A 207 -6.83 -12.94 -10.08
C ASP A 207 -6.81 -11.81 -11.13
N LYS A 208 -6.91 -10.54 -10.70
CA LYS A 208 -6.98 -9.34 -11.56
C LYS A 208 -5.78 -8.41 -11.42
N ARG A 209 -4.63 -8.92 -10.96
CA ARG A 209 -3.38 -8.15 -10.75
C ARG A 209 -2.90 -7.35 -11.97
N CYS A 210 -3.27 -7.78 -13.19
CA CYS A 210 -2.96 -7.03 -14.41
C CYS A 210 -3.53 -5.60 -14.36
N ILE A 211 -4.80 -5.44 -13.97
CA ILE A 211 -5.45 -4.12 -14.00
C ILE A 211 -5.03 -3.25 -12.83
N SER A 212 -4.92 -3.82 -11.62
CA SER A 212 -4.41 -3.05 -10.49
C SER A 212 -2.96 -2.60 -10.74
N SER A 213 -2.12 -3.46 -11.34
CA SER A 213 -0.75 -3.10 -11.74
C SER A 213 -0.72 -2.01 -12.80
N TYR A 214 -1.61 -2.07 -13.79
CA TYR A 214 -1.78 -1.02 -14.80
C TYR A 214 -2.14 0.33 -14.15
N LEU A 215 -3.18 0.35 -13.31
CA LEU A 215 -3.61 1.54 -12.60
C LEU A 215 -2.49 2.11 -11.74
N ALA A 216 -1.78 1.23 -11.00
CA ALA A 216 -0.64 1.64 -10.19
C ALA A 216 0.52 2.18 -11.03
N HIS A 217 0.87 1.52 -12.14
CA HIS A 217 1.97 1.95 -13.01
C HIS A 217 1.69 3.33 -13.60
N LYS A 218 0.47 3.53 -14.13
CA LYS A 218 0.04 4.82 -14.66
C LYS A 218 0.13 5.95 -13.63
N ASN A 219 -0.17 5.65 -12.37
CA ASN A 219 -0.08 6.65 -11.29
C ASN A 219 1.34 6.82 -10.75
N ILE A 220 2.11 5.75 -10.57
CA ILE A 220 3.41 5.77 -9.88
C ILE A 220 4.56 6.14 -10.82
N TYR A 221 4.55 5.58 -12.05
CA TYR A 221 5.64 5.70 -13.02
C TYR A 221 5.33 6.74 -14.12
N ASP A 222 4.11 6.76 -14.65
CA ASP A 222 3.77 7.60 -15.83
C ASP A 222 3.15 8.95 -15.46
N ASN A 223 3.12 9.32 -14.18
CA ASN A 223 2.48 10.56 -13.75
C ASN A 223 3.35 11.78 -14.08
N PRO A 224 2.87 12.70 -14.94
CA PRO A 224 3.67 13.84 -15.40
C PRO A 224 3.84 14.93 -14.33
N ILE A 225 3.05 14.89 -13.25
CA ILE A 225 3.06 15.91 -12.20
C ILE A 225 4.17 15.63 -11.17
N GLY A 226 4.55 14.37 -11.01
CA GLY A 226 5.61 13.95 -10.09
C GLY A 226 5.35 12.58 -9.47
N HIS A 227 6.14 12.24 -8.46
CA HIS A 227 6.02 10.97 -7.77
C HIS A 227 4.72 10.90 -6.96
N CYS A 228 3.76 10.14 -7.50
CA CYS A 228 2.55 9.76 -6.80
C CYS A 228 2.76 8.41 -6.10
N PHE A 229 2.14 8.23 -4.95
CA PHE A 229 1.98 6.92 -4.32
C PHE A 229 0.51 6.53 -4.27
N ILE A 230 0.25 5.24 -4.31
CA ILE A 230 -1.12 4.73 -4.19
C ILE A 230 -1.41 4.35 -2.74
N ILE A 231 -2.67 4.43 -2.35
CA ILE A 231 -3.16 3.93 -1.06
C ILE A 231 -4.36 3.03 -1.34
N TYR A 232 -4.41 1.84 -0.75
CA TYR A 232 -5.53 0.92 -0.88
C TYR A 232 -5.78 0.16 0.43
N ALA A 233 -7.02 -0.23 0.66
CA ALA A 233 -7.37 -0.91 1.90
C ALA A 233 -6.71 -2.30 2.00
N SER A 234 -6.44 -2.75 3.22
CA SER A 234 -5.97 -4.13 3.48
C SER A 234 -7.15 -5.07 3.73
N LYS A 235 -7.31 -6.06 2.86
CA LYS A 235 -8.30 -7.13 3.06
C LYS A 235 -7.92 -8.04 4.24
N MET A 236 -6.62 -8.17 4.53
CA MET A 236 -6.10 -9.04 5.60
C MET A 236 -6.56 -8.62 6.99
N VAL A 237 -6.87 -7.34 7.18
CA VAL A 237 -7.41 -6.80 8.43
C VAL A 237 -8.81 -6.22 8.24
N GLU A 238 -9.62 -6.82 7.36
CA GLU A 238 -11.02 -6.43 7.15
C GLU A 238 -11.21 -4.91 6.92
N TYR A 239 -10.29 -4.31 6.14
CA TYR A 239 -10.30 -2.89 5.79
C TYR A 239 -10.05 -1.91 6.95
N HIS A 240 -9.60 -2.38 8.12
CA HIS A 240 -9.20 -1.50 9.24
C HIS A 240 -7.87 -0.77 9.00
N GLY A 241 -6.99 -1.32 8.17
CA GLY A 241 -5.68 -0.76 7.83
C GLY A 241 -5.48 -0.61 6.33
N ASN A 242 -4.38 0.06 5.95
CA ASN A 242 -4.11 0.42 4.57
C ASN A 242 -2.73 -0.03 4.13
N ASN A 243 -2.64 -0.32 2.84
CA ASN A 243 -1.42 -0.59 2.10
C ASN A 243 -1.08 0.60 1.23
N TYR A 244 0.22 0.72 0.97
CA TYR A 244 0.82 1.80 0.20
C TYR A 244 1.80 1.19 -0.79
N ALA A 245 1.87 1.78 -1.98
CA ALA A 245 2.96 1.51 -2.90
C ALA A 245 3.55 2.83 -3.40
N PHE A 246 4.86 2.98 -3.20
CA PHE A 246 5.61 4.18 -3.56
C PHE A 246 6.54 3.92 -4.72
N HIS A 247 6.78 4.96 -5.53
CA HIS A 247 7.85 4.96 -6.51
C HIS A 247 9.21 4.83 -5.81
N PRO A 248 10.15 4.01 -6.33
CA PRO A 248 11.54 3.92 -5.87
C PRO A 248 12.21 5.27 -5.52
N ASN A 249 12.24 6.20 -6.47
CA ASN A 249 12.80 7.54 -6.28
C ASN A 249 12.13 8.34 -5.15
N PHE A 250 10.83 8.15 -4.90
CA PHE A 250 10.17 8.80 -3.77
C PHE A 250 10.74 8.27 -2.45
N VAL A 251 10.95 6.96 -2.36
CA VAL A 251 11.51 6.33 -1.16
C VAL A 251 12.92 6.82 -0.90
N ASP A 252 13.77 6.86 -1.93
CA ASP A 252 15.16 7.27 -1.78
C ASP A 252 15.30 8.75 -1.39
N THR A 253 14.46 9.62 -1.98
CA THR A 253 14.57 11.06 -1.80
C THR A 253 13.76 11.57 -0.61
N GLN A 254 12.53 11.09 -0.42
CA GLN A 254 11.57 11.63 0.54
C GLN A 254 11.36 10.76 1.78
N MET A 255 11.78 9.49 1.79
CA MET A 255 11.54 8.59 2.93
C MET A 255 12.82 8.21 3.66
N GLU A 256 12.70 7.97 4.96
CA GLU A 256 13.79 7.52 5.81
C GLU A 256 13.41 6.28 6.62
N LEU A 257 14.28 5.28 6.57
CA LEU A 257 14.24 4.14 7.48
C LEU A 257 14.56 4.64 8.89
N LYS A 258 13.73 4.32 9.89
CA LYS A 258 13.94 4.70 11.30
C LYS A 258 14.44 3.53 12.13
N HIS A 259 13.65 2.46 12.16
CA HIS A 259 13.89 1.30 13.01
C HIS A 259 13.72 -0.02 12.24
N ILE A 260 14.42 -1.06 12.70
CA ILE A 260 14.40 -2.39 12.13
C ILE A 260 14.24 -3.40 13.27
N TYR A 261 13.21 -4.22 13.17
CA TYR A 261 12.89 -5.24 14.16
C TYR A 261 13.03 -6.60 13.53
N LYS A 262 13.85 -7.48 14.13
CA LYS A 262 13.92 -8.88 13.75
C LYS A 262 13.07 -9.69 14.72
N ILE A 263 12.04 -10.34 14.17
CA ILE A 263 11.02 -11.07 14.92
C ILE A 263 10.94 -12.51 14.42
N LYS A 264 10.59 -13.42 15.32
CA LYS A 264 10.21 -14.79 15.02
C LYS A 264 8.77 -14.98 15.49
N ILE A 265 7.87 -15.35 14.59
CA ILE A 265 6.45 -15.45 14.92
C ILE A 265 6.19 -16.80 15.58
N ASP A 266 5.62 -16.75 16.78
CA ASP A 266 5.25 -17.96 17.54
C ASP A 266 3.78 -18.30 17.31
N ASN A 267 2.92 -17.27 17.31
CA ASN A 267 1.49 -17.42 17.05
C ASN A 267 0.85 -16.12 16.57
N ILE A 268 -0.21 -16.24 15.80
CA ILE A 268 -1.12 -15.16 15.44
C ILE A 268 -2.51 -15.59 15.88
N SER A 269 -3.15 -14.78 16.73
CA SER A 269 -4.56 -14.98 17.08
C SER A 269 -5.39 -13.75 16.71
N LYS A 270 -6.69 -13.96 16.57
CA LYS A 270 -7.65 -12.91 16.26
C LYS A 270 -8.75 -12.89 17.32
N ASP A 271 -9.01 -11.72 17.89
CA ASP A 271 -10.09 -11.46 18.82
C ASP A 271 -10.96 -10.31 18.27
N GLY A 272 -12.12 -10.66 17.72
CA GLY A 272 -12.92 -9.75 16.92
C GLY A 272 -12.12 -9.20 15.73
N HIS A 273 -11.94 -7.89 15.68
CA HIS A 273 -11.16 -7.21 14.63
C HIS A 273 -9.68 -7.03 14.96
N LYS A 274 -9.25 -7.42 16.17
CA LYS A 274 -7.88 -7.21 16.64
C LYS A 274 -7.06 -8.47 16.46
N PHE A 275 -5.90 -8.33 15.83
CA PHE A 275 -4.90 -9.39 15.78
C PHE A 275 -3.95 -9.23 16.96
N GLN A 276 -3.61 -10.35 17.60
CA GLN A 276 -2.55 -10.41 18.60
C GLN A 276 -1.42 -11.28 18.04
N ILE A 277 -0.25 -10.68 17.91
CA ILE A 277 0.95 -11.39 17.45
C ILE A 277 1.81 -11.69 18.66
N MET A 278 1.96 -12.98 18.94
CA MET A 278 3.00 -13.46 19.86
C MET A 278 4.25 -13.73 19.05
N ASN A 279 5.35 -13.09 19.46
CA ASN A 279 6.62 -13.28 18.80
C ASN A 279 7.76 -13.31 19.82
N THR A 280 8.83 -13.94 19.39
CA THR A 280 10.14 -13.88 20.02
C THR A 280 10.98 -12.87 19.26
N MET A 281 11.42 -11.82 19.95
CA MET A 281 12.36 -10.86 19.37
C MET A 281 13.79 -11.38 19.51
N THR A 282 14.64 -11.02 18.54
CA THR A 282 16.09 -11.23 18.71
C THR A 282 16.66 -10.27 19.74
N SER A 283 17.85 -10.57 20.28
CA SER A 283 18.52 -9.71 21.27
C SER A 283 18.88 -8.31 20.76
N LYS A 284 18.73 -8.04 19.46
CA LYS A 284 19.07 -6.77 18.81
C LYS A 284 17.89 -6.14 18.09
N PHE A 285 17.94 -4.81 17.98
CA PHE A 285 17.13 -4.04 17.04
C PHE A 285 18.00 -3.03 16.29
N GLY A 286 17.63 -2.70 15.06
CA GLY A 286 18.36 -1.77 14.21
C GLY A 286 17.83 -0.36 14.33
N VAL A 287 18.73 0.61 14.45
CA VAL A 287 18.42 2.05 14.43
C VAL A 287 19.22 2.69 13.29
N ASN A 288 18.54 3.43 12.42
CA ASN A 288 19.22 4.20 11.38
C ASN A 288 19.67 5.55 11.94
N ILE A 289 20.97 5.77 12.01
CA ILE A 289 21.57 7.03 12.42
C ILE A 289 22.31 7.61 11.22
N LYS A 290 21.71 8.65 10.60
CA LYS A 290 22.30 9.38 9.47
C LYS A 290 22.73 8.47 8.30
N GLY A 291 21.92 7.46 7.98
CA GLY A 291 22.18 6.53 6.88
C GLY A 291 22.95 5.27 7.28
N ILE A 292 23.37 5.16 8.55
CA ILE A 292 24.11 4.01 9.08
C ILE A 292 23.18 3.21 9.98
N ILE A 293 23.00 1.93 9.66
CA ILE A 293 22.22 1.00 10.48
C ILE A 293 23.09 0.49 11.62
N ASN A 294 22.71 0.84 12.84
CA ASN A 294 23.34 0.37 14.06
C ASN A 294 22.44 -0.67 14.72
N TRP A 295 22.92 -1.91 14.77
CA TRP A 295 22.29 -2.99 15.52
C TRP A 295 22.71 -2.90 16.98
N VAL A 296 21.76 -2.54 17.85
CA VAL A 296 22.01 -2.35 19.28
C VAL A 296 21.41 -3.52 20.07
N GLU A 297 22.13 -3.98 21.10
CA GLU A 297 21.60 -4.98 22.03
C GLU A 297 20.45 -4.36 22.85
N ILE A 298 19.31 -5.06 22.89
CA ILE A 298 18.10 -4.64 23.61
C ILE A 298 18.37 -4.54 25.11
N GLU A 299 19.06 -5.53 25.69
CA GLU A 299 19.36 -5.55 27.13
C GLU A 299 20.11 -4.29 27.59
N ASN A 300 21.08 -3.85 26.78
CA ASN A 300 21.88 -2.66 27.08
C ASN A 300 21.16 -1.34 26.73
N ASN A 301 20.01 -1.39 26.06
CA ASN A 301 19.29 -0.22 25.55
C ASN A 301 17.78 -0.32 25.81
N LEU A 302 17.39 -0.94 26.92
CA LEU A 302 16.01 -1.37 27.16
C LEU A 302 15.01 -0.21 27.14
N ASP A 303 15.37 0.95 27.70
CA ASP A 303 14.50 2.14 27.70
C ASP A 303 14.27 2.68 26.29
N ASN A 304 15.35 2.83 25.51
CA ASN A 304 15.27 3.30 24.13
C ASN A 304 14.48 2.31 23.26
N PHE A 305 14.74 1.01 23.44
CA PHE A 305 14.00 -0.04 22.76
C PHE A 305 12.51 0.01 23.12
N ASN A 306 12.16 0.05 24.40
CA ASN A 306 10.77 0.08 24.86
C ASN A 306 10.03 1.33 24.37
N ALA A 307 10.70 2.49 24.35
CA ALA A 307 10.13 3.72 23.81
C ALA A 307 9.86 3.61 22.31
N ALA A 308 10.85 3.14 21.53
CA ALA A 308 10.70 2.94 20.09
C ALA A 308 9.62 1.88 19.78
N TYR A 309 9.68 0.73 20.44
CA TYR A 309 8.75 -0.37 20.27
C TYR A 309 7.31 0.04 20.61
N ARG A 310 7.08 0.73 21.73
CA ARG A 310 5.74 1.23 22.10
C ARG A 310 5.24 2.25 21.09
N ASN A 311 6.10 3.14 20.62
CA ASN A 311 5.74 4.13 19.60
C ASN A 311 5.40 3.49 18.25
N ASP A 312 6.01 2.36 17.92
CA ASP A 312 5.91 1.75 16.60
C ASP A 312 4.83 0.65 16.53
N PHE A 313 4.69 -0.16 17.58
CA PHE A 313 3.77 -1.29 17.65
C PHE A 313 2.57 -1.10 18.58
N GLY A 314 2.58 -0.07 19.43
CA GLY A 314 1.56 0.10 20.46
C GLY A 314 1.50 -1.11 21.40
N ASN A 315 0.29 -1.66 21.61
CA ASN A 315 0.02 -2.79 22.48
C ASN A 315 -0.32 -4.09 21.72
N GLU A 316 -0.32 -4.07 20.39
CA GLU A 316 -0.88 -5.17 19.57
C GLU A 316 0.11 -6.31 19.33
N ILE A 317 1.40 -5.98 19.38
CA ILE A 317 2.48 -6.96 19.25
C ILE A 317 3.12 -7.16 20.62
N LYS A 318 2.98 -8.35 21.19
CA LYS A 318 3.62 -8.73 22.46
C LYS A 318 4.91 -9.49 22.15
N PHE A 319 6.04 -9.00 22.67
CA PHE A 319 7.31 -9.70 22.53
C PHE A 319 7.67 -10.45 23.81
N ARG A 320 8.33 -11.60 23.65
CA ARG A 320 9.10 -12.26 24.70
C ARG A 320 10.59 -12.09 24.39
N THR A 321 11.37 -11.73 25.40
CA THR A 321 12.84 -11.86 25.34
C THR A 321 13.21 -13.32 25.57
N LYS A 322 14.27 -13.79 24.90
CA LYS A 322 14.72 -15.20 24.99
C LYS A 322 15.08 -15.63 26.42
N ASP A 323 15.39 -14.67 27.30
CA ASP A 323 15.93 -14.91 28.64
C ASP A 323 14.87 -15.02 29.75
N ASN A 324 13.57 -15.05 29.41
CA ASN A 324 12.45 -15.18 30.35
C ASN A 324 11.77 -16.56 30.33
N ASN A 325 12.50 -17.63 30.01
CA ASN A 325 12.01 -19.02 30.13
C ASN A 325 12.60 -19.73 31.35
#